data_AF-A0A7X6RRV1-F1
#
_entry.id   AF-A0A7X6RRV1-F1
#
_cell.length_a   1.000
_cell.length_b   1.000
_cell.length_c   1.000
_cell.angle_alpha   90.00
_cell.angle_beta   90.00
_cell.angle_gamma   90.00
#
_symmetry.space_group_name_H-M   'P 1'
#
loop_
_entity.id
_entity.type
_entity.pdbx_description
1 polymer ?
#
loop_
_entity_poly.entity_id
_entity_poly.type
_entity_poly.pdbx_seq_one_letter_code
_entity_poly.pdbx_strand_id
1 'polypeptide(L)'
;MTAEMVSSGVRAVLDAPRGRRFSKPSYPTPLTREQRLLAQMEGNPRVAYRQAHGELPPWMHVHASRLDKRDSRTTERPEERPRKPATQPKRPPEPAVPRPRPAPDDGPFPPRRERPPLPRRRSKRPQGRRRKPSRFGHLGSTGPARLLAAYTLAISTGALAHHLATALL
;
A
#
# COMPACT_ATOMS: atom_id res chain seq x y z
N MET A 1 -15.53 -10.10 52.84
CA MET A 1 -16.38 -10.28 51.65
C MET A 1 -15.96 -9.25 50.62
N THR A 2 -15.09 -9.60 49.67
CA THR A 2 -14.61 -8.69 48.63
C THR A 2 -15.60 -8.70 47.47
N ALA A 3 -16.27 -7.57 47.23
CA ALA A 3 -17.16 -7.41 46.09
C ALA A 3 -16.31 -7.34 44.81
N GLU A 4 -16.33 -8.40 44.00
CA GLU A 4 -15.71 -8.35 42.68
C GLU A 4 -16.40 -7.29 41.81
N MET A 5 -15.60 -6.43 41.18
CA MET A 5 -16.10 -5.45 40.22
C MET A 5 -16.62 -6.19 38.98
N VAL A 6 -17.92 -6.47 38.98
CA VAL A 6 -18.64 -6.95 37.78
C VAL A 6 -18.36 -6.00 36.62
N SER A 7 -17.80 -6.53 35.53
CA SER A 7 -17.40 -5.75 34.38
C SER A 7 -18.58 -4.96 33.80
N SER A 8 -18.33 -3.74 33.34
CA SER A 8 -19.36 -2.80 32.85
C SER A 8 -20.23 -3.40 31.74
N GLY A 9 -19.68 -4.31 30.93
CA GLY A 9 -20.42 -5.02 29.89
C GLY A 9 -21.51 -5.96 30.43
N VAL A 10 -21.28 -6.61 31.57
CA VAL A 10 -22.27 -7.55 32.16
C VAL A 10 -23.45 -6.78 32.75
N ARG A 11 -23.19 -5.64 33.41
CA ARG A 11 -24.26 -4.76 33.93
C ARG A 11 -25.13 -4.23 32.81
N ALA A 12 -24.53 -3.73 31.73
CA ALA A 12 -25.26 -3.23 30.56
C ALA A 12 -26.18 -4.29 29.91
N VAL A 13 -25.78 -5.56 29.89
CA VAL A 13 -26.60 -6.67 29.39
C VAL A 13 -27.76 -7.01 30.33
N LEU A 14 -27.54 -6.93 31.64
CA LEU A 14 -28.55 -7.23 32.66
C LEU A 14 -29.57 -6.10 32.84
N ASP A 15 -29.18 -4.86 32.57
CA ASP A 15 -30.07 -3.68 32.63
C ASP A 15 -30.93 -3.52 31.36
N ALA A 16 -30.58 -4.19 30.26
CA ALA A 16 -31.35 -4.08 29.02
C ALA A 16 -32.75 -4.77 29.12
N PRO A 17 -33.79 -4.23 28.46
CA PRO A 17 -35.13 -4.82 28.42
C PRO A 17 -35.10 -6.29 27.94
N ARG A 18 -35.93 -7.15 28.54
CA ARG A 18 -36.07 -8.57 28.11
C ARG A 18 -36.43 -8.57 26.61
N GLY A 19 -35.58 -9.20 25.79
CA GLY A 19 -35.67 -9.18 24.32
C GLY A 19 -34.54 -8.41 23.61
N ARG A 20 -33.85 -7.49 24.30
CA ARG A 20 -32.69 -6.73 23.77
C ARG A 20 -31.32 -7.12 24.36
N ARG A 21 -31.30 -8.05 25.31
CA ARG A 21 -30.07 -8.48 26.02
C ARG A 21 -29.03 -9.17 25.11
N PHE A 22 -29.48 -9.71 23.97
CA PHE A 22 -28.62 -10.40 22.99
C PHE A 22 -28.59 -9.73 21.61
N SER A 23 -29.36 -8.66 21.40
CA SER A 23 -29.14 -7.83 20.21
C SER A 23 -27.78 -7.18 20.37
N LYS A 24 -26.88 -7.44 19.41
CA LYS A 24 -25.51 -6.90 19.41
C LYS A 24 -25.58 -5.43 19.84
N PRO A 25 -24.89 -5.02 20.93
CA PRO A 25 -24.78 -3.62 21.23
C PRO A 25 -24.28 -2.93 19.97
N SER A 26 -24.91 -1.82 19.59
CA SER A 26 -24.39 -0.96 18.55
C SER A 26 -23.01 -0.54 19.03
N TYR A 27 -21.98 -1.26 18.59
CA TYR A 27 -20.61 -0.90 18.92
C TYR A 27 -20.43 0.54 18.45
N PRO A 28 -19.72 1.39 19.22
CA PRO A 28 -19.31 2.67 18.69
C PRO A 28 -18.67 2.40 17.33
N THR A 29 -19.14 3.11 16.31
CA THR A 29 -18.67 2.95 14.94
C THR A 29 -17.15 2.91 15.01
N PRO A 30 -16.51 1.79 14.58
CA PRO A 30 -15.08 1.67 14.73
C PRO A 30 -14.46 2.87 14.01
N LEU A 31 -13.72 3.68 14.77
CA LEU A 31 -13.06 4.87 14.24
C LEU A 31 -12.42 4.51 12.90
N THR A 32 -12.67 5.33 11.89
CA THR A 32 -12.07 5.12 10.58
C THR A 32 -10.57 5.03 10.75
N ARG A 33 -9.89 4.31 9.85
CA ARG A 33 -8.43 4.16 9.91
C ARG A 33 -7.73 5.50 10.07
N GLU A 34 -8.27 6.54 9.42
CA GLU A 34 -7.80 7.92 9.49
C GLU A 34 -7.95 8.53 10.88
N GLN A 35 -9.11 8.36 11.52
CA GLN A 35 -9.35 8.86 12.88
C GLN A 35 -8.43 8.20 13.91
N ARG A 36 -8.14 6.90 13.79
CA ARG A 36 -7.14 6.25 14.67
C ARG A 36 -5.74 6.80 14.46
N LEU A 37 -5.39 7.10 13.22
CA LEU A 37 -4.08 7.63 12.87
C LEU A 37 -3.92 9.07 13.37
N LEU A 38 -4.98 9.88 13.30
CA LEU A 38 -5.02 11.21 13.90
C LEU A 38 -4.93 11.16 15.43
N ALA A 39 -5.66 10.25 16.09
CA ALA A 39 -5.55 10.05 17.54
C ALA A 39 -4.14 9.61 17.96
N GLN A 40 -3.46 8.79 17.16
CA GLN A 40 -2.05 8.44 17.40
C GLN A 40 -1.10 9.63 17.21
N MET A 41 -1.51 10.66 16.48
CA MET A 41 -0.71 11.86 16.20
C MET A 41 -1.11 13.08 17.08
N GLU A 42 -2.00 12.90 18.05
CA GLU A 42 -2.54 13.97 18.90
C GLU A 42 -1.45 14.76 19.65
N GLY A 43 -0.34 14.11 20.00
CA GLY A 43 0.83 14.75 20.62
C GLY A 43 1.82 15.42 19.65
N ASN A 44 1.55 15.43 18.34
CA ASN A 44 2.46 16.02 17.37
C ASN A 44 2.17 17.52 17.19
N PRO A 45 3.07 18.44 17.63
CA PRO A 45 2.82 19.88 17.55
C PRO A 45 2.61 20.37 16.12
N ARG A 46 3.21 19.69 15.12
CA ARG A 46 2.99 20.01 13.70
C ARG A 46 1.59 19.67 13.23
N VAL A 47 0.96 18.63 13.78
CA VAL A 47 -0.42 18.26 13.43
C VAL A 47 -1.40 19.19 14.14
N ALA A 48 -1.17 19.50 15.42
CA ALA A 48 -1.96 20.49 16.15
C ALA A 48 -1.92 21.87 15.49
N TYR A 49 -0.73 22.35 15.10
CA TYR A 49 -0.58 23.61 14.37
C TYR A 49 -1.35 23.58 13.05
N ARG A 50 -1.28 22.50 12.27
CA ARG A 50 -2.03 22.36 11.01
C ARG A 50 -3.54 22.31 11.19
N GLN A 51 -4.02 21.67 12.25
CA GLN A 51 -5.45 21.64 12.57
C GLN A 51 -5.95 23.02 13.00
N ALA A 52 -5.15 23.76 13.78
CA ALA A 52 -5.48 25.11 14.23
C ALA A 52 -5.41 26.16 13.11
N HIS A 53 -4.46 26.03 12.18
CA HIS A 53 -4.21 27.04 11.14
C HIS A 53 -4.79 26.66 9.77
N GLY A 54 -5.33 25.45 9.62
CA GLY A 54 -5.96 24.98 8.37
C GLY A 54 -4.98 24.74 7.21
N GLU A 55 -3.67 24.79 7.43
CA GLU A 55 -2.68 24.64 6.37
C GLU A 55 -2.52 23.17 5.95
N LEU A 56 -3.20 22.83 4.86
CA LEU A 56 -3.05 21.55 4.19
C LEU A 56 -1.74 21.52 3.38
N PRO A 57 -0.90 20.47 3.52
CA PRO A 57 0.31 20.37 2.72
C PRO A 57 -0.03 20.27 1.22
N PRO A 58 0.83 20.78 0.31
CA PRO A 58 0.56 20.84 -1.13
C PRO A 58 0.12 19.52 -1.77
N TRP A 59 0.65 18.38 -1.30
CA TRP A 59 0.28 17.06 -1.81
C TRP A 59 -1.18 16.67 -1.51
N MET A 60 -1.78 17.20 -0.43
CA MET A 60 -3.18 16.94 -0.11
C MET A 60 -4.12 17.63 -1.09
N HIS A 61 -3.78 18.82 -1.59
CA HIS A 61 -4.54 19.47 -2.66
C HIS A 61 -4.50 18.65 -3.94
N VAL A 62 -3.33 18.13 -4.31
CA VAL A 62 -3.19 17.21 -5.45
C VAL A 62 -4.03 15.95 -5.27
N HIS A 63 -4.14 15.43 -4.04
CA HIS A 63 -4.97 14.28 -3.74
C HIS A 63 -6.47 14.60 -3.82
N ALA A 64 -6.91 15.73 -3.26
CA ALA A 64 -8.28 16.21 -3.35
C ALA A 64 -8.71 16.37 -4.82
N SER A 65 -7.90 17.05 -5.64
CA SER A 65 -8.16 17.19 -7.08
C SER A 65 -8.22 15.85 -7.82
N ARG A 66 -7.49 14.83 -7.36
CA ARG A 66 -7.60 13.48 -7.95
C ARG A 66 -8.89 12.76 -7.55
N LEU A 67 -9.40 12.99 -6.35
CA LEU A 67 -10.69 12.47 -5.91
C LEU A 67 -11.83 13.15 -6.66
N ASP A 68 -11.82 14.48 -6.75
CA ASP A 68 -12.83 15.24 -7.49
C ASP A 68 -12.90 14.80 -8.96
N LYS A 69 -11.74 14.55 -9.58
CA LYS A 69 -11.65 14.03 -10.96
C LYS A 69 -12.17 12.60 -11.12
N ARG A 70 -12.14 11.78 -10.05
CA ARG A 70 -12.73 10.44 -10.06
C ARG A 70 -14.24 10.50 -9.87
N ASP A 71 -14.68 11.35 -8.96
CA ASP A 71 -16.11 11.53 -8.67
C ASP A 71 -16.83 12.10 -9.88
N SER A 72 -16.24 13.10 -10.55
CA SER A 72 -16.78 13.65 -11.81
C SER A 72 -16.88 12.61 -12.93
N ARG A 73 -15.89 11.71 -13.03
CA ARG A 73 -15.92 10.59 -13.99
C ARG A 73 -16.97 9.53 -13.67
N THR A 74 -17.36 9.42 -12.41
CA THR A 74 -18.32 8.41 -11.97
C THR A 74 -19.76 8.89 -12.16
N THR A 75 -19.98 10.21 -12.10
CA THR A 75 -21.29 10.84 -12.38
C THR A 75 -21.62 10.88 -13.88
N GLU A 76 -20.62 10.85 -14.77
CA GLU A 76 -20.81 10.55 -16.19
C GLU A 76 -21.25 9.08 -16.34
N ARG A 77 -22.57 8.90 -16.30
CA ARG A 77 -23.33 7.67 -16.56
C ARG A 77 -22.55 6.72 -17.48
N PRO A 78 -22.30 5.46 -17.08
CA PRO A 78 -21.64 4.49 -17.95
C PRO A 78 -22.59 4.20 -19.12
N GLU A 79 -22.44 4.94 -20.22
CA GLU A 79 -22.93 4.47 -21.50
C GLU A 79 -22.28 3.13 -21.74
N GLU A 80 -23.13 2.14 -21.91
CA GLU A 80 -22.85 0.73 -22.12
C GLU A 80 -22.10 0.58 -23.44
N ARG A 81 -20.84 1.01 -23.48
CA ARG A 81 -19.98 0.84 -24.65
C ARG A 81 -19.79 -0.66 -24.84
N PRO A 82 -20.16 -1.22 -26.00
CA PRO A 82 -19.90 -2.61 -26.29
C PRO A 82 -18.41 -2.87 -26.11
N ARG A 83 -18.08 -3.79 -25.19
CA ARG A 83 -16.69 -4.14 -24.84
C ARG A 83 -15.99 -4.64 -26.10
N LYS A 84 -15.26 -3.76 -26.78
CA LYS A 84 -14.26 -4.17 -27.77
C LYS A 84 -13.31 -5.14 -27.07
N PRO A 85 -13.10 -6.36 -27.58
CA PRO A 85 -12.12 -7.27 -27.00
C PRO A 85 -10.76 -6.56 -27.01
N ALA A 86 -10.18 -6.41 -25.82
CA ALA A 86 -8.89 -5.74 -25.66
C ALA A 86 -7.87 -6.45 -26.55
N THR A 87 -7.36 -5.74 -27.56
CA THR A 87 -6.25 -6.20 -28.38
C THR A 87 -5.06 -6.38 -27.45
N GLN A 88 -4.70 -7.64 -27.16
CA GLN A 88 -3.54 -7.90 -26.31
C GLN A 88 -2.31 -7.35 -27.02
N PRO A 89 -1.49 -6.52 -26.36
CA PRO A 89 -0.25 -6.04 -26.97
C PRO A 89 0.62 -7.26 -27.30
N LYS A 90 1.02 -7.39 -28.58
CA LYS A 90 1.93 -8.45 -29.03
C LYS A 90 3.21 -8.38 -28.19
N ARG A 91 3.42 -9.39 -27.36
CA ARG A 91 4.65 -9.53 -26.57
C ARG A 91 5.82 -9.66 -27.56
N PRO A 92 6.91 -8.89 -27.39
CA PRO A 92 8.09 -9.05 -28.23
C PRO A 92 8.63 -10.49 -28.11
N PRO A 93 9.18 -11.06 -29.19
CA PRO A 93 9.74 -12.41 -29.16
C PRO A 93 10.86 -12.48 -28.12
N GLU A 94 10.74 -13.43 -27.19
CA GLU A 94 11.73 -13.63 -26.14
C GLU A 94 13.01 -14.20 -26.79
N PRO A 95 14.20 -13.65 -26.49
CA PRO A 95 15.44 -14.15 -27.07
C PRO A 95 15.67 -15.60 -26.63
N ALA A 96 16.00 -16.47 -27.58
CA ALA A 96 16.29 -17.87 -27.32
C ALA A 96 17.57 -17.99 -26.47
N VAL A 97 17.41 -18.07 -25.15
CA VAL A 97 18.53 -18.34 -24.24
C VAL A 97 19.01 -19.77 -24.48
N PRO A 98 20.28 -19.99 -24.89
CA PRO A 98 20.80 -21.34 -25.09
C PRO A 98 20.76 -22.09 -23.76
N ARG A 99 20.15 -23.28 -23.77
CA ARG A 99 20.07 -24.12 -22.57
C ARG A 99 21.49 -24.49 -22.12
N PRO A 100 21.81 -24.39 -20.81
CA PRO A 100 23.09 -24.86 -20.30
C PRO A 100 23.26 -26.36 -20.60
N ARG A 101 24.47 -26.76 -20.98
CA ARG A 101 24.81 -28.15 -21.29
C ARG A 101 24.60 -29.02 -20.03
N PRO A 102 24.11 -30.27 -20.17
CA PRO A 102 24.06 -31.21 -19.06
C PRO A 102 25.46 -31.43 -18.47
N ALA A 103 25.54 -31.53 -17.14
CA ALA A 103 26.80 -31.66 -16.44
C ALA A 103 27.41 -33.05 -16.69
N PRO A 104 28.75 -33.19 -16.78
CA PRO A 104 29.41 -34.47 -17.05
C PRO A 104 29.14 -35.61 -16.04
N ASP A 105 28.56 -35.29 -14.88
CA ASP A 105 28.28 -36.25 -13.80
C ASP A 105 26.87 -36.88 -13.87
N ASP A 106 26.14 -36.70 -14.97
CA ASP A 106 24.87 -37.39 -15.24
C ASP A 106 25.10 -38.88 -15.61
N GLY A 107 25.76 -39.62 -14.73
CA GLY A 107 25.75 -41.08 -14.74
C GLY A 107 24.33 -41.62 -14.51
N PRO A 108 24.04 -42.86 -14.94
CA PRO A 108 22.72 -43.45 -14.73
C PRO A 108 22.38 -43.46 -13.24
N PHE A 109 21.25 -42.85 -12.88
CA PHE A 109 20.76 -42.84 -11.51
C PHE A 109 20.69 -44.27 -10.96
N PRO A 110 21.24 -44.55 -9.76
CA PRO A 110 21.10 -45.88 -9.17
C PRO A 110 19.61 -46.22 -8.98
N PRO A 111 19.22 -47.50 -9.15
CA PRO A 111 17.83 -47.90 -9.00
C PRO A 111 17.33 -47.53 -7.59
N ARG A 112 16.22 -46.78 -7.55
CA ARG A 112 15.60 -46.34 -6.29
C ARG A 112 15.15 -47.56 -5.51
N ARG A 113 15.75 -47.80 -4.34
CA ARG A 113 15.22 -48.75 -3.35
C ARG A 113 13.80 -48.34 -2.99
N GLU A 114 12.86 -49.29 -3.08
CA GLU A 114 11.46 -49.07 -2.70
C GLU A 114 11.39 -48.70 -1.22
N ARG A 115 10.93 -47.49 -0.94
CA ARG A 115 10.72 -47.03 0.43
C ARG A 115 9.32 -47.45 0.87
N PRO A 116 9.16 -48.03 2.07
CA PRO A 116 7.84 -48.33 2.61
C PRO A 116 7.00 -47.03 2.70
N PRO A 117 5.67 -47.11 2.51
CA PRO A 117 4.81 -45.94 2.55
C PRO A 117 4.84 -45.28 3.93
N LEU A 118 5.41 -44.08 4.01
CA LEU A 118 5.43 -43.31 5.24
C LEU A 118 4.00 -42.84 5.60
N PRO A 119 3.62 -42.84 6.89
CA PRO A 119 2.31 -42.36 7.31
C PRO A 119 2.11 -40.91 6.88
N ARG A 120 1.00 -40.64 6.18
CA ARG A 120 0.59 -39.31 5.70
C ARG A 120 0.38 -38.36 6.87
N ARG A 121 1.43 -37.62 7.24
CA ARG A 121 1.33 -36.50 8.18
C ARG A 121 0.46 -35.41 7.55
N ARG A 122 -0.79 -35.25 8.02
CA ARG A 122 -1.70 -34.16 7.62
C ARG A 122 -1.05 -32.82 7.95
N SER A 123 -0.44 -32.18 6.96
CA SER A 123 0.12 -30.83 7.07
C SER A 123 -0.99 -29.78 7.00
N LYS A 124 -1.70 -29.57 8.10
CA LYS A 124 -2.40 -28.28 8.31
C LYS A 124 -1.36 -27.22 8.67
N ARG A 125 -0.65 -26.68 7.68
CA ARG A 125 0.17 -25.49 7.87
C ARG A 125 -0.25 -24.42 6.87
N PRO A 126 -0.83 -23.29 7.32
CA PRO A 126 -1.14 -22.18 6.42
C PRO A 126 0.18 -21.67 5.83
N GLN A 127 0.28 -21.67 4.50
CA GLN A 127 1.40 -21.08 3.77
C GLN A 127 1.35 -19.55 3.90
N GLY A 128 1.84 -19.03 5.02
CA GLY A 128 2.18 -17.62 5.17
C GLY A 128 3.43 -17.31 4.35
N ARG A 129 3.24 -16.89 3.09
CA ARG A 129 4.33 -16.37 2.24
C ARG A 129 4.85 -15.06 2.82
N ARG A 130 5.85 -15.12 3.72
CA ARG A 130 6.73 -13.99 4.02
C ARG A 130 7.54 -13.67 2.77
N ARG A 131 7.08 -12.71 1.97
CA ARG A 131 7.93 -12.05 0.96
C ARG A 131 9.01 -11.26 1.71
N LYS A 132 10.28 -11.63 1.55
CA LYS A 132 11.40 -10.78 1.95
C LYS A 132 11.47 -9.60 0.97
N PRO A 133 11.64 -8.34 1.42
CA PRO A 133 11.96 -7.25 0.53
C PRO A 133 13.39 -7.45 -0.01
N SER A 134 13.50 -7.51 -1.34
CA SER A 134 14.76 -7.47 -2.08
C SER A 134 15.52 -6.19 -1.71
N ARG A 135 16.75 -6.35 -1.23
CA ARG A 135 17.70 -5.27 -0.91
C ARG A 135 18.63 -4.92 -2.08
N PHE A 136 18.21 -5.12 -3.32
CA PHE A 136 19.02 -4.82 -4.51
C PHE A 136 18.28 -3.95 -5.52
N GLY A 137 17.84 -2.77 -5.06
CA GLY A 137 17.36 -1.66 -5.90
C GLY A 137 18.34 -0.49 -5.90
N HIS A 138 19.65 -0.74 -5.79
CA HIS A 138 20.67 0.30 -5.93
C HIS A 138 21.05 0.42 -7.41
N LEU A 139 20.43 1.39 -8.09
CA LEU A 139 20.98 2.16 -9.23
C LEU A 139 19.95 3.11 -9.88
N GLY A 140 18.76 3.27 -9.29
CA GLY A 140 17.73 4.21 -9.78
C GLY A 140 17.13 5.12 -8.71
N SER A 141 17.82 5.35 -7.58
CA SER A 141 17.28 6.18 -6.49
C SER A 141 17.34 7.67 -6.87
N THR A 142 16.34 8.11 -7.61
CA THR A 142 15.90 9.49 -7.74
C THR A 142 15.32 9.96 -6.40
N GLY A 143 16.19 10.13 -5.41
CA GLY A 143 15.81 10.72 -4.14
C GLY A 143 15.41 12.19 -4.29
N PRO A 144 14.54 12.71 -3.39
CA PRO A 144 14.09 14.11 -3.43
C PRO A 144 15.27 15.11 -3.38
N ALA A 145 16.40 14.74 -2.77
CA ALA A 145 17.60 15.56 -2.75
C ALA A 145 18.19 15.83 -4.15
N ARG A 146 18.15 14.86 -5.07
CA ARG A 146 18.62 15.07 -6.46
C ARG A 146 17.66 15.94 -7.26
N LEU A 147 16.35 15.83 -7.02
CA LEU A 147 15.35 16.71 -7.64
C LEU A 147 15.51 18.14 -7.15
N LEU A 148 15.75 18.35 -5.86
CA LEU A 148 16.03 19.67 -5.29
C LEU A 148 17.34 20.27 -5.84
N ALA A 149 18.40 19.46 -5.94
CA ALA A 149 19.66 19.88 -6.54
C ALA A 149 19.50 20.25 -8.04
N ALA A 150 18.78 19.44 -8.80
CA ALA A 150 18.52 19.72 -10.23
C ALA A 150 17.65 20.97 -10.41
N TYR A 151 16.64 21.16 -9.54
CA TYR A 151 15.74 22.30 -9.61
C TYR A 151 16.43 23.62 -9.24
N THR A 152 17.24 23.62 -8.18
CA THR A 152 18.05 24.80 -7.80
C THR A 152 19.08 25.16 -8.86
N LEU A 153 19.73 24.15 -9.46
CA LEU A 153 20.64 24.36 -10.59
C LEU A 153 19.89 25.02 -11.77
N ALA A 154 18.73 24.50 -12.16
CA ALA A 154 17.93 25.04 -13.27
C ALA A 154 17.44 26.49 -13.05
N ILE A 155 17.07 26.85 -11.81
CA ILE A 155 16.68 28.23 -11.49
C ILE A 155 17.89 29.16 -11.58
N SER A 156 19.04 28.74 -11.02
CA SER A 156 20.25 29.57 -11.02
C SER A 156 20.75 29.85 -12.44
N THR A 157 20.70 28.86 -13.34
CA THR A 157 21.13 29.04 -14.73
C THR A 157 20.14 29.91 -15.51
N GLY A 158 18.83 29.76 -15.29
CA GLY A 158 17.81 30.59 -15.92
C GLY A 158 17.91 32.07 -15.52
N ALA A 159 18.12 32.35 -14.23
CA ALA A 159 18.29 33.72 -13.73
C ALA A 159 19.58 34.36 -14.28
N LEU A 160 20.69 33.62 -14.32
CA LEU A 160 21.95 34.11 -14.86
C LEU A 160 21.84 34.39 -16.36
N ALA A 161 21.21 33.50 -17.13
CA ALA A 161 20.95 33.70 -18.55
C ALA A 161 20.07 34.94 -18.81
N HIS A 162 19.04 35.16 -17.99
CA HIS A 162 18.21 36.35 -18.09
C HIS A 162 19.02 37.63 -17.83
N HIS A 163 19.88 37.65 -16.80
CA HIS A 163 20.72 38.81 -16.51
C HIS A 163 21.74 39.10 -17.62
N LEU A 164 22.33 38.06 -18.22
CA LEU A 164 23.23 38.24 -19.37
C LEU A 164 22.49 38.74 -20.61
N ALA A 165 21.28 38.22 -20.87
CA ALA A 165 20.46 38.68 -21.99
C ALA A 165 20.05 40.15 -21.84
N THR A 166 19.71 40.60 -20.63
CA THR A 166 19.38 42.01 -20.37
C THR A 166 20.59 42.95 -20.38
N ALA A 167 21.81 42.45 -20.18
CA ALA A 167 23.01 43.29 -20.19
C ALA A 167 23.63 43.46 -21.59
N LEU A 168 23.27 42.60 -22.54
CA LEU A 168 23.76 42.62 -23.93
C LEU A 168 22.82 43.32 -24.91
N LEU A 169 21.65 43.78 -24.44
CA LEU A 169 20.59 44.43 -25.21
C LEU A 169 20.44 45.89 -24.74
#